data_AF-A0A2A5M5A7-F1
#
_entry.id   AF-A0A2A5M5A7-F1
#
_cell.length_a   1.000
_cell.length_b   1.000
_cell.length_c   1.000
_cell.angle_alpha   90.00
_cell.angle_beta   90.00
_cell.angle_gamma   90.00
#
_symmetry.space_group_name_H-M   'P 1'
#
loop_
_entity.id
_entity.type
_entity.pdbx_description
1 polymer ?
#
loop_
_entity_poly.entity_id
_entity_poly.type
_entity_poly.pdbx_seq_one_letter_code
_entity_poly.pdbx_strand_id
1 'polypeptide(L)'
;MNFESIISHMNDHHKSNLVDLCKKFGGIEQVQDVFLKSVDFNGLDLVYNDKENLRVEFPKKADENTIKDAIISLCMSAKSEQNFSGVEKELNEFMLSFNSVALATLNTNGEVVCSYAPFVSTQWGNYIYISEVSEHFNNIKVNPNNMEIMFLEDESKAASVILRKRLRYRVNASFLERGERFDQIYDEFE
;
A
#
# COMPACT_ATOMS: atom_id res chain seq x y z
N MET A 1 24.39 -12.01 13.68
CA MET A 1 23.44 -11.90 14.82
C MET A 1 22.74 -13.24 14.97
N ASN A 2 22.60 -13.82 16.18
CA ASN A 2 22.09 -15.19 16.32
C ASN A 2 20.55 -15.21 16.50
N PHE A 3 19.85 -16.04 15.72
CA PHE A 3 18.39 -16.23 15.84
C PHE A 3 17.97 -16.70 17.23
N GLU A 4 18.80 -17.48 17.93
CA GLU A 4 18.51 -17.95 19.30
C GLU A 4 18.33 -16.78 20.28
N SER A 5 19.14 -15.73 20.13
CA SER A 5 19.02 -14.53 20.96
C SER A 5 17.73 -13.76 20.69
N ILE A 6 17.28 -13.73 19.42
CA ILE A 6 16.00 -13.12 19.03
C ILE A 6 14.85 -13.93 19.63
N ILE A 7 14.91 -15.26 19.52
CA ILE A 7 13.88 -16.17 20.04
C ILE A 7 13.72 -16.01 21.55
N SER A 8 14.82 -16.05 22.31
CA SER A 8 14.79 -15.82 23.77
C SER A 8 14.18 -14.46 24.09
N HIS A 9 14.68 -13.39 23.47
CA HIS A 9 14.19 -12.03 23.75
C HIS A 9 12.70 -11.86 23.46
N MET A 10 12.20 -12.42 22.35
CA MET A 10 10.78 -12.36 21.99
C MET A 10 9.92 -13.15 22.99
N ASN A 11 10.36 -14.33 23.40
CA ASN A 11 9.65 -15.17 24.35
C ASN A 11 9.67 -14.60 25.78
N ASP A 12 10.72 -13.89 26.17
CA ASP A 12 10.86 -13.34 27.53
C ASP A 12 10.14 -11.99 27.69
N HIS A 13 10.10 -11.16 26.64
CA HIS A 13 9.67 -9.77 26.75
C HIS A 13 8.49 -9.36 25.84
N HIS A 14 8.17 -10.14 24.80
CA HIS A 14 7.23 -9.70 23.75
C HIS A 14 6.12 -10.72 23.45
N LYS A 15 5.75 -11.59 24.40
CA LYS A 15 4.66 -12.58 24.22
C LYS A 15 3.33 -11.95 23.80
N SER A 16 3.01 -10.75 24.29
CA SER A 16 1.81 -10.02 23.87
C SER A 16 1.80 -9.74 22.36
N ASN A 17 2.92 -9.34 21.78
CA ASN A 17 3.03 -9.14 20.33
C ASN A 17 2.86 -10.46 19.57
N LEU A 18 3.31 -11.59 20.11
CA LEU A 18 3.09 -12.91 19.50
C LEU A 18 1.60 -13.30 19.49
N VAL A 19 0.87 -12.96 20.55
CA VAL A 19 -0.60 -13.13 20.60
C VAL A 19 -1.26 -12.31 19.49
N ASP A 20 -0.86 -11.05 19.31
CA ASP A 20 -1.40 -10.17 18.27
C ASP A 20 -1.13 -10.72 16.86
N LEU A 21 0.06 -11.31 16.64
CA LEU A 21 0.39 -11.99 15.38
C LEU A 21 -0.52 -13.20 15.12
N CYS A 22 -0.73 -14.05 16.12
CA CYS A 22 -1.65 -15.19 16.03
C CYS A 22 -3.08 -14.76 15.71
N LYS A 23 -3.57 -13.71 16.38
CA LYS A 23 -4.90 -13.14 16.12
C LYS A 23 -5.02 -12.60 14.70
N LYS A 24 -4.07 -11.76 14.27
CA LYS A 24 -4.15 -11.08 12.98
C LYS A 24 -3.89 -11.98 11.78
N PHE A 25 -2.83 -12.78 11.82
CA PHE A 25 -2.39 -13.58 10.67
C PHE A 25 -2.94 -15.01 10.69
N GLY A 26 -3.31 -15.53 11.86
CA GLY A 26 -3.98 -16.82 12.00
C GLY A 26 -5.52 -16.74 12.09
N GLY A 27 -6.09 -15.55 12.33
CA GLY A 27 -7.54 -15.40 12.53
C GLY A 27 -8.05 -16.02 13.84
N ILE A 28 -7.19 -16.12 14.87
CA ILE A 28 -7.42 -16.93 16.06
C ILE A 28 -7.92 -16.04 17.20
N GLU A 29 -9.15 -16.24 17.67
CA GLU A 29 -9.73 -15.37 18.69
C GLU A 29 -9.11 -15.56 20.08
N GLN A 30 -8.88 -16.82 20.48
CA GLN A 30 -8.32 -17.19 21.78
C GLN A 30 -6.97 -17.89 21.60
N VAL A 31 -5.93 -17.24 22.09
CA VAL A 31 -4.53 -17.70 22.00
C VAL A 31 -4.00 -17.89 23.43
N GLN A 32 -3.50 -19.08 23.71
CA GLN A 32 -2.85 -19.45 24.98
C GLN A 32 -1.47 -20.04 24.68
N ASP A 33 -0.57 -19.96 25.65
CA ASP A 33 0.77 -20.59 25.61
C ASP A 33 1.58 -20.34 24.33
N VAL A 34 1.49 -19.11 23.80
CA VAL A 34 2.22 -18.74 22.59
C VAL A 34 3.72 -18.58 22.85
N PHE A 35 4.53 -19.11 21.95
CA PHE A 35 5.97 -18.87 21.89
C PHE A 35 6.49 -18.92 20.46
N LEU A 36 7.59 -18.20 20.23
CA LEU A 36 8.35 -18.23 19.00
C LEU A 36 9.25 -19.46 19.00
N LYS A 37 9.06 -20.35 18.02
CA LYS A 37 9.79 -21.62 17.86
C LYS A 37 11.04 -21.44 17.00
N SER A 38 10.90 -20.77 15.86
CA SER A 38 12.01 -20.51 14.94
C SER A 38 11.83 -19.20 14.19
N VAL A 39 12.95 -18.69 13.68
CA VAL A 39 13.05 -17.51 12.83
C VAL A 39 13.97 -17.85 11.69
N ASP A 40 13.61 -17.41 10.49
CA ASP A 40 14.50 -17.38 9.34
C ASP A 40 14.35 -16.03 8.60
N PHE A 41 15.05 -15.87 7.47
CA PHE A 41 14.99 -14.64 6.70
C PHE A 41 13.67 -14.40 5.96
N ASN A 42 12.76 -15.37 5.91
CA ASN A 42 11.45 -15.27 5.29
C ASN A 42 10.33 -15.06 6.31
N GLY A 43 10.54 -15.29 7.62
CA GLY A 43 9.48 -15.11 8.60
C GLY A 43 9.71 -15.76 9.97
N LEU A 44 8.59 -15.95 10.67
CA LEU A 44 8.49 -16.44 12.04
C LEU A 44 7.64 -17.72 12.09
N ASP A 45 8.08 -18.70 12.87
CA ASP A 45 7.28 -19.88 13.21
C ASP A 45 6.86 -19.81 14.67
N LEU A 46 5.55 -19.70 14.90
CA LEU A 46 4.92 -19.60 16.21
C LEU A 46 4.27 -20.94 16.57
N VAL A 47 4.31 -21.27 17.85
CA VAL A 47 3.49 -22.34 18.43
C VAL A 47 2.55 -21.72 19.44
N TYR A 48 1.30 -22.16 19.45
CA TYR A 48 0.25 -21.71 20.36
C TYR A 48 -0.69 -22.87 20.70
N ASN A 49 -1.48 -22.70 21.76
CA ASN A 49 -2.44 -23.72 22.23
C ASN A 49 -1.78 -25.12 22.29
N ASP A 50 -0.62 -25.17 22.94
CA ASP A 50 0.30 -26.32 23.09
C ASP A 50 0.99 -26.85 21.81
N LYS A 51 0.26 -27.09 20.73
CA LYS A 51 0.77 -27.85 19.56
C LYS A 51 0.43 -27.27 18.20
N GLU A 52 -0.38 -26.23 18.15
CA GLU A 52 -0.75 -25.60 16.89
C GLU A 52 0.41 -24.77 16.36
N ASN A 53 0.64 -24.81 15.05
CA ASN A 53 1.76 -24.09 14.41
C ASN A 53 1.20 -23.00 13.50
N LEU A 54 1.82 -21.82 13.53
CA LEU A 54 1.52 -20.71 12.63
C LEU A 54 2.81 -20.17 12.03
N ARG A 55 2.89 -20.18 10.70
CA ARG A 55 3.91 -19.47 9.95
C ARG A 55 3.44 -18.06 9.65
N VAL A 56 4.23 -17.05 9.99
CA VAL A 56 3.99 -15.66 9.58
C VAL A 56 5.16 -15.19 8.72
N GLU A 57 4.90 -14.97 7.43
CA GLU A 57 5.92 -14.52 6.49
C GLU A 57 6.16 -13.01 6.57
N PHE A 58 7.41 -12.60 6.35
CA PHE A 58 7.72 -11.19 6.15
C PHE A 58 7.24 -10.72 4.77
N PRO A 59 6.76 -9.48 4.65
CA PRO A 59 6.40 -8.90 3.36
C PRO A 59 7.52 -8.94 2.31
N LYS A 60 8.77 -8.87 2.77
CA LYS A 60 10.01 -8.94 1.99
C LYS A 60 11.02 -9.79 2.74
N LYS A 61 11.76 -10.64 2.01
CA LYS A 61 12.86 -11.42 2.56
C LYS A 61 13.89 -10.49 3.21
N ALA A 62 14.22 -10.79 4.47
CA ALA A 62 15.21 -10.07 5.26
C ALA A 62 16.64 -10.63 5.04
N ASP A 63 17.59 -9.99 5.67
CA ASP A 63 18.99 -10.40 5.78
C ASP A 63 19.50 -10.17 7.21
N GLU A 64 20.78 -10.44 7.46
CA GLU A 64 21.39 -10.30 8.79
C GLU A 64 21.28 -8.89 9.38
N ASN A 65 21.17 -7.87 8.53
CA ASN A 65 21.13 -6.47 8.93
C ASN A 65 19.69 -5.98 9.13
N THR A 66 18.73 -6.54 8.39
CA THR A 66 17.34 -6.08 8.34
C THR A 66 16.37 -6.94 9.14
N ILE A 67 16.77 -8.13 9.60
CA ILE A 67 15.90 -9.08 10.29
C ILE A 67 15.22 -8.50 11.54
N LYS A 68 15.93 -7.70 12.34
CA LYS A 68 15.35 -7.07 13.54
C LYS A 68 14.22 -6.12 13.17
N ASP A 69 14.47 -5.25 12.20
CA ASP A 69 13.49 -4.26 11.79
C ASP A 69 12.28 -4.92 11.11
N ALA A 70 12.49 -6.01 10.37
CA ALA A 70 11.42 -6.80 9.78
C ALA A 70 10.49 -7.39 10.86
N ILE A 71 11.05 -7.94 11.94
CA ILE A 71 10.28 -8.48 13.07
C ILE A 71 9.51 -7.38 13.80
N ILE A 72 10.17 -6.26 14.09
CA ILE A 72 9.54 -5.12 14.79
C ILE A 72 8.40 -4.56 13.94
N SER A 73 8.63 -4.34 12.64
CA SER A 73 7.62 -3.86 11.70
C SER A 73 6.42 -4.81 11.63
N LEU A 74 6.66 -6.12 11.54
CA LEU A 74 5.62 -7.13 11.52
C LEU A 74 4.77 -7.10 12.81
N CYS A 75 5.41 -7.05 13.98
CA CYS A 75 4.73 -6.95 15.27
C CYS A 75 3.92 -5.66 15.41
N MET A 76 4.48 -4.52 15.00
CA MET A 76 3.78 -3.23 15.05
C MET A 76 2.58 -3.21 14.11
N SER A 77 2.68 -3.86 12.94
CA SER A 77 1.55 -4.00 12.03
C SER A 77 0.42 -4.83 12.65
N ALA A 78 0.73 -5.75 13.57
CA ALA A 78 -0.24 -6.65 14.18
C ALA A 78 -1.10 -6.00 15.27
N LYS A 79 -0.63 -4.88 15.83
CA LYS A 79 -1.35 -4.17 16.89
C LYS A 79 -2.68 -3.62 16.38
N SER A 80 -3.66 -3.61 17.28
CA SER A 80 -5.03 -3.14 17.01
C SER A 80 -5.17 -1.62 16.99
N GLU A 81 -4.17 -0.87 17.46
CA GLU A 81 -4.22 0.59 17.53
C GLU A 81 -3.90 1.22 16.17
N GLN A 82 -4.86 1.96 15.61
CA GLN A 82 -4.70 2.63 14.33
C GLN A 82 -4.21 4.07 14.52
N ASN A 83 -3.04 4.38 13.94
CA ASN A 83 -2.52 5.73 13.87
C ASN A 83 -3.01 6.45 12.60
N PHE A 84 -4.23 7.00 12.65
CA PHE A 84 -4.87 7.63 11.50
C PHE A 84 -4.10 8.84 10.95
N SER A 85 -3.52 9.69 11.81
CA SER A 85 -2.76 10.86 11.36
C SER A 85 -1.47 10.47 10.65
N GLY A 86 -0.82 9.39 11.09
CA GLY A 86 0.32 8.80 10.39
C GLY A 86 -0.05 8.31 8.98
N VAL A 87 -1.20 7.65 8.85
CA VAL A 87 -1.71 7.14 7.57
C VAL A 87 -2.08 8.28 6.62
N GLU A 88 -2.71 9.35 7.11
CA GLU A 88 -3.04 10.52 6.29
C GLU A 88 -1.78 11.18 5.71
N LYS A 89 -0.74 11.33 6.53
CA LYS A 89 0.55 11.84 6.08
C LYS A 89 1.18 10.93 5.02
N GLU A 90 1.23 9.62 5.27
CA GLU A 90 1.79 8.65 4.32
C GLU A 90 1.01 8.62 3.00
N LEU A 91 -0.31 8.75 3.03
CA LEU A 91 -1.17 8.79 1.86
C LEU A 91 -0.82 9.99 0.96
N ASN A 92 -0.64 11.17 1.56
CA ASN A 92 -0.28 12.38 0.82
C ASN A 92 1.14 12.29 0.25
N GLU A 93 2.11 11.84 1.05
CA GLU A 93 3.49 11.63 0.59
C GLU A 93 3.56 10.60 -0.55
N PHE A 94 2.79 9.52 -0.45
CA PHE A 94 2.69 8.52 -1.50
C PHE A 94 2.13 9.11 -2.78
N MET A 95 1.00 9.82 -2.72
CA MET A 95 0.40 10.47 -3.90
C MET A 95 1.36 11.45 -4.58
N LEU A 96 2.01 12.31 -3.78
CA LEU A 96 2.95 13.33 -4.28
C LEU A 96 4.25 12.74 -4.85
N SER A 97 4.54 11.46 -4.61
CA SER A 97 5.70 10.78 -5.21
C SER A 97 5.50 10.36 -6.67
N PHE A 98 4.29 10.56 -7.24
CA PHE A 98 3.97 10.19 -8.61
C PHE A 98 3.67 11.41 -9.48
N ASN A 99 4.18 11.39 -10.71
CA ASN A 99 3.80 12.30 -11.80
C ASN A 99 2.93 11.61 -12.86
N SER A 100 2.40 10.42 -12.57
CA SER A 100 1.45 9.72 -13.42
C SER A 100 0.54 8.81 -12.59
N VAL A 101 -0.65 8.51 -13.12
CA VAL A 101 -1.67 7.73 -12.42
C VAL A 101 -2.37 6.77 -13.38
N ALA A 102 -2.71 5.57 -12.92
CA ALA A 102 -3.51 4.63 -13.70
C ALA A 102 -4.99 5.04 -13.66
N LEU A 103 -5.70 4.77 -14.76
CA LEU A 103 -7.09 5.17 -14.97
C LEU A 103 -7.95 3.98 -15.36
N ALA A 104 -9.12 3.87 -14.73
CA ALA A 104 -10.23 3.07 -15.21
C ALA A 104 -11.34 4.00 -15.69
N THR A 105 -11.65 3.95 -16.99
CA THR A 105 -12.69 4.77 -17.63
C THR A 105 -13.68 3.89 -18.38
N LEU A 106 -14.86 4.42 -18.70
CA LEU A 106 -15.94 3.70 -19.39
C LEU A 106 -16.29 4.37 -20.71
N ASN A 107 -16.31 3.62 -21.80
CA ASN A 107 -16.68 4.14 -23.12
C ASN A 107 -18.21 4.17 -23.32
N THR A 108 -18.67 4.67 -24.48
CA THR A 108 -20.10 4.78 -24.83
C THR A 108 -20.80 3.43 -25.00
N ASN A 109 -20.04 2.36 -25.25
CA ASN A 109 -20.55 1.01 -25.42
C ASN A 109 -20.64 0.24 -24.09
N GLY A 110 -20.20 0.85 -22.99
CA GLY A 110 -20.12 0.20 -21.67
C GLY A 110 -18.87 -0.67 -21.49
N GLU A 111 -17.86 -0.52 -22.35
CA GLU A 111 -16.59 -1.25 -22.24
C GLU A 111 -15.61 -0.44 -21.38
N VAL A 112 -14.87 -1.14 -20.51
CA VAL A 112 -13.89 -0.52 -19.62
C VAL A 112 -12.55 -0.35 -20.31
N VAL A 113 -11.89 0.77 -20.05
CA VAL A 113 -10.56 1.08 -20.54
C VAL A 113 -9.62 1.28 -19.36
N CYS A 114 -8.59 0.44 -19.31
CA CYS A 114 -7.48 0.55 -18.38
C CYS A 114 -6.32 1.27 -19.09
N SER A 115 -5.95 2.44 -18.59
CA SER A 115 -4.88 3.26 -19.18
C SER A 115 -4.09 3.97 -18.08
N TYR A 116 -3.20 4.90 -18.45
CA TYR A 116 -2.56 5.81 -17.51
C TYR A 116 -2.56 7.23 -18.10
N ALA A 117 -2.36 8.23 -17.25
CA ALA A 117 -2.14 9.60 -17.67
C ALA A 117 -1.06 10.28 -16.80
N PRO A 118 -0.31 11.26 -17.37
CA PRO A 118 0.45 12.22 -16.59
C PRO A 118 -0.44 12.90 -15.53
N PHE A 119 0.07 13.09 -14.31
CA PHE A 119 -0.66 13.59 -13.14
C PHE A 119 0.12 14.69 -12.39
N VAL A 120 -0.59 15.70 -11.91
CA VAL A 120 -0.04 16.75 -11.03
C VAL A 120 -1.04 17.13 -9.94
N SER A 121 -0.53 17.37 -8.74
CA SER A 121 -1.27 17.91 -7.61
C SER A 121 -0.76 19.32 -7.33
N THR A 122 -1.63 20.32 -7.47
CA THR A 122 -1.32 21.75 -7.30
C THR A 122 -2.16 22.35 -6.18
N GLN A 123 -1.91 23.61 -5.83
CA GLN A 123 -2.78 24.36 -4.91
C GLN A 123 -4.23 24.56 -5.44
N TRP A 124 -4.46 24.37 -6.74
CA TRP A 124 -5.77 24.48 -7.37
C TRP A 124 -6.49 23.14 -7.54
N GLY A 125 -5.87 22.04 -7.11
CA GLY A 125 -6.43 20.69 -7.18
C GLY A 125 -5.55 19.71 -7.94
N ASN A 126 -6.15 18.57 -8.29
CA ASN A 126 -5.49 17.44 -8.91
C ASN A 126 -5.88 17.34 -10.39
N TYR A 127 -4.89 17.20 -11.26
CA TYR A 127 -5.08 17.27 -12.71
C TYR A 127 -4.39 16.10 -13.41
N ILE A 128 -4.97 15.69 -14.53
CA ILE A 128 -4.34 14.81 -15.51
C ILE A 128 -4.23 15.54 -16.84
N TYR A 129 -3.20 15.22 -17.62
CA TYR A 129 -3.02 15.78 -18.95
C TYR A 129 -3.19 14.69 -20.02
N ILE A 130 -4.20 14.82 -20.87
CA ILE A 130 -4.61 13.78 -21.82
C ILE A 130 -4.86 14.36 -23.22
N SER A 131 -4.60 13.56 -24.25
CA SER A 131 -4.83 13.93 -25.66
C SER A 131 -6.23 13.53 -26.11
N GLU A 132 -6.86 14.33 -26.98
CA GLU A 132 -8.13 13.97 -27.62
C GLU A 132 -8.05 12.71 -28.50
N VAL A 133 -6.83 12.32 -28.89
CA VAL A 133 -6.56 11.12 -29.69
C VAL A 133 -6.62 9.84 -28.84
N SER A 134 -6.49 9.95 -27.51
CA SER A 134 -6.51 8.80 -26.61
C SER A 134 -7.93 8.29 -26.36
N GLU A 135 -8.11 6.98 -26.30
CA GLU A 135 -9.41 6.35 -26.05
C GLU A 135 -10.08 6.85 -24.74
N HIS A 136 -9.28 7.05 -23.69
CA HIS A 136 -9.79 7.54 -22.40
C HIS A 136 -10.39 8.96 -22.45
N PHE A 137 -10.08 9.77 -23.48
CA PHE A 137 -10.53 11.16 -23.53
C PHE A 137 -12.03 11.23 -23.76
N ASN A 138 -12.52 10.52 -24.79
CA ASN A 138 -13.94 10.46 -25.07
C ASN A 138 -14.70 9.78 -23.92
N ASN A 139 -14.10 8.78 -23.29
CA ASN A 139 -14.68 8.10 -22.13
C ASN A 139 -14.91 9.07 -20.97
N ILE A 140 -13.91 9.88 -20.61
CA ILE A 140 -14.02 10.89 -19.55
C ILE A 140 -15.02 11.98 -19.94
N LYS A 141 -15.07 12.37 -21.22
CA LYS A 141 -16.03 13.36 -21.71
C LYS A 141 -17.48 12.91 -21.60
N VAL A 142 -17.76 11.64 -21.93
CA VAL A 142 -19.13 11.09 -21.87
C VAL A 142 -19.50 10.66 -20.45
N ASN A 143 -18.56 10.12 -19.69
CA ASN A 143 -18.78 9.55 -18.35
C ASN A 143 -17.89 10.23 -17.28
N PRO A 144 -17.96 11.56 -17.07
CA PRO A 144 -17.00 12.31 -16.24
C PRO A 144 -17.05 11.94 -14.75
N ASN A 145 -18.15 11.36 -14.28
CA ASN A 145 -18.36 10.98 -12.87
C ASN A 145 -18.28 9.46 -12.66
N ASN A 146 -17.82 8.70 -13.66
CA ASN A 146 -17.67 7.26 -13.60
C ASN A 146 -16.26 6.85 -14.02
N MET A 147 -15.31 7.20 -13.15
CA MET A 147 -13.92 6.83 -13.30
C MET A 147 -13.26 6.59 -11.94
N GLU A 148 -12.24 5.74 -11.97
CA GLU A 148 -11.36 5.49 -10.83
C GLU A 148 -9.92 5.76 -11.23
N ILE A 149 -9.16 6.38 -10.32
CA ILE A 149 -7.72 6.58 -10.47
C ILE A 149 -6.98 5.71 -9.47
N MET A 150 -5.78 5.26 -9.83
CA MET A 150 -4.92 4.46 -8.97
C MET A 150 -3.47 4.91 -9.04
N PHE A 151 -2.94 5.36 -7.91
CA PHE A 151 -1.50 5.46 -7.68
C PHE A 151 -1.00 4.09 -7.30
N LEU A 152 -0.07 3.54 -8.06
CA LEU A 152 0.40 2.17 -7.91
C LEU A 152 1.92 2.17 -7.84
N GLU A 153 2.46 1.65 -6.74
CA GLU A 153 3.89 1.52 -6.53
C GLU A 153 4.56 0.73 -7.66
N ASP A 154 5.72 1.22 -8.11
CA ASP A 154 6.56 0.51 -9.07
C ASP A 154 6.87 -0.89 -8.56
N GLU A 155 6.69 -1.89 -9.41
CA GLU A 155 6.89 -3.29 -9.02
C GLU A 155 8.31 -3.57 -8.52
N SER A 156 9.31 -2.85 -9.05
CA SER A 156 10.72 -2.94 -8.63
C SER A 156 11.00 -2.35 -7.25
N LYS A 157 10.13 -1.46 -6.75
CA LYS A 157 10.24 -0.84 -5.42
C LYS A 157 9.40 -1.57 -4.37
N ALA A 158 8.35 -2.27 -4.80
CA ALA A 158 7.45 -3.00 -3.93
C ALA A 158 8.14 -4.14 -3.16
N ALA A 159 7.54 -4.52 -2.04
CA ALA A 159 8.02 -5.64 -1.22
C ALA A 159 7.93 -6.98 -1.99
N SER A 160 6.85 -7.16 -2.74
CA SER A 160 6.61 -8.27 -3.65
C SER A 160 5.48 -7.91 -4.63
N VAL A 161 5.31 -8.71 -5.69
CA VAL A 161 4.26 -8.48 -6.72
C VAL A 161 2.83 -8.51 -6.15
N ILE A 162 2.61 -9.23 -5.04
CA ILE A 162 1.29 -9.31 -4.37
C ILE A 162 1.04 -8.16 -3.40
N LEU A 163 2.08 -7.40 -3.04
CA LEU A 163 2.02 -6.34 -2.01
C LEU A 163 2.60 -5.03 -2.52
N ARG A 164 2.11 -4.58 -3.67
CA ARG A 164 2.36 -3.23 -4.19
C ARG A 164 1.46 -2.24 -3.45
N LYS A 165 2.06 -1.23 -2.81
CA LYS A 165 1.29 -0.14 -2.20
C LYS A 165 0.45 0.54 -3.28
N ARG A 166 -0.81 0.84 -2.94
CA ARG A 166 -1.75 1.44 -3.88
C ARG A 166 -2.75 2.34 -3.18
N LEU A 167 -3.08 3.45 -3.83
CA LEU A 167 -4.08 4.41 -3.41
C LEU A 167 -5.10 4.58 -4.53
N ARG A 168 -6.39 4.47 -4.23
CA ARG A 168 -7.48 4.49 -5.22
C ARG A 168 -8.54 5.49 -4.83
N TYR A 169 -8.99 6.27 -5.82
CA TYR A 169 -10.10 7.21 -5.65
C TYR A 169 -11.11 7.05 -6.78
N ARG A 170 -12.39 7.05 -6.41
CA ARG A 170 -13.46 7.40 -7.37
C ARG A 170 -13.46 8.91 -7.51
N VAL A 171 -13.44 9.40 -8.74
CA VAL A 171 -13.29 10.83 -9.00
C VAL A 171 -14.34 11.34 -9.99
N ASN A 172 -14.59 12.64 -9.91
CA ASN A 172 -15.36 13.38 -10.90
C ASN A 172 -14.38 14.26 -11.68
N ALA A 173 -14.47 14.25 -13.00
CA ALA A 173 -13.63 15.04 -13.88
C ALA A 173 -14.37 16.25 -14.44
N SER A 174 -13.65 17.36 -14.57
CA SER A 174 -14.09 18.57 -15.28
C SER A 174 -12.97 19.06 -16.17
N PHE A 175 -13.28 19.43 -17.41
CA PHE A 175 -12.29 19.98 -18.33
C PHE A 175 -11.91 21.40 -17.93
N LEU A 176 -10.61 21.68 -17.96
CA LEU A 176 -10.05 23.02 -17.83
C LEU A 176 -9.67 23.53 -19.22
N GLU A 177 -10.26 24.63 -19.64
CA GLU A 177 -9.91 25.31 -20.89
C GLU A 177 -8.52 25.95 -20.79
N ARG A 178 -7.87 26.14 -21.95
CA ARG A 178 -6.59 26.86 -22.01
C ARG A 178 -6.75 28.31 -21.56
N GLY A 179 -5.73 28.81 -20.86
CA GLY A 179 -5.67 30.16 -20.32
C GLY A 179 -4.71 30.21 -19.13
N GLU A 180 -4.71 31.33 -18.41
CA GLU A 180 -3.75 31.59 -17.32
C GLU A 180 -3.70 30.47 -16.27
N ARG A 181 -4.84 29.91 -15.87
CA ARG A 181 -4.90 28.79 -14.91
C ARG A 181 -4.26 27.52 -15.48
N PHE A 182 -4.48 27.24 -16.76
CA PHE A 182 -3.87 26.08 -17.42
C PHE A 182 -2.35 26.23 -17.45
N ASP A 183 -1.85 27.40 -17.84
CA ASP A 183 -0.41 27.67 -17.94
C ASP A 183 0.26 27.51 -16.57
N GLN A 184 -0.34 28.07 -15.51
CA GLN A 184 0.15 27.92 -14.13
C GLN A 184 0.23 26.45 -13.66
N ILE A 185 -0.76 25.62 -14.01
CA ILE A 185 -0.75 24.19 -13.66
C ILE A 185 0.28 23.44 -14.51
N TYR A 186 0.43 23.81 -15.77
CA TYR A 186 1.35 23.17 -16.69
C TYR A 186 2.81 23.50 -16.33
N ASP A 187 3.09 24.68 -15.82
CA ASP A 187 4.42 25.06 -15.28
C ASP A 187 4.80 24.22 -14.04
N GLU A 188 3.83 23.76 -13.25
CA GLU A 188 4.07 22.79 -12.14
C GLU A 188 4.26 21.35 -12.65
N PHE A 189 3.96 21.09 -13.93
CA PHE A 189 4.10 19.78 -14.57
C PHE A 189 5.51 19.52 -15.11
N GLU A 190 6.21 20.58 -15.57
CA GLU A 190 7.59 20.54 -16.09
C GLU A 190 8.66 20.59 -14.97
#